data_AF-A0A3V2NZT3-F1
#
_entry.id   AF-A0A3V2NZT3-F1
#
_cell.length_a   1.000
_cell.length_b   1.000
_cell.length_c   1.000
_cell.angle_alpha   90.00
_cell.angle_beta   90.00
_cell.angle_gamma   90.00
#
_symmetry.space_group_name_H-M   'P 1'
#
loop_
_entity.id
_entity.type
_entity.pdbx_description
1 polymer ?
#
loop_
_entity_poly.entity_id
_entity_poly.type
_entity_poly.pdbx_seq_one_letter_code
_entity_poly.pdbx_strand_id
1 'polypeptide(L)'
;MVGHVQHNGRIHSPRLHQRTQSTGETAHLRNKIIRRINSMPNIFHPSGITDFQKRADDVHRTEERSVNQQAGAKQQYEYARQPSGDSDMPRSIRENYSSGQGDLLYGLGEERFDLLQKIYPGTQLGDKVTQLKDIPIQYIDSMNYAKKECAMNAVYNGSASDEFTYFRKEYQSSENVDAYIHTMRQQSTIGEKKPKFNVRKGFEDFFKLRKELIKNDEGKLKKDSLRRLNKEFYNIIKRGCKAGIMSAPLDGSKHHIHFSLDGIDMDGVVTKTSTNPRAGTPAYTGVELRCAYRLRDQLKDKLHFYENGLEVSAPWEKNPELWRKYIPKGAQKKDPPGM
;
A
#
# COMPACT_ATOMS: atom_id res chain seq x y z
N MET A 1 65.40 -11.92 -36.97
CA MET A 1 64.41 -12.03 -38.07
C MET A 1 64.87 -13.15 -38.99
N VAL A 2 64.33 -14.34 -38.83
CA VAL A 2 64.62 -15.51 -39.70
C VAL A 2 63.28 -16.09 -40.07
N GLY A 3 63.03 -16.16 -41.38
CA GLY A 3 61.75 -16.52 -41.98
C GLY A 3 61.53 -18.03 -42.06
N HIS A 4 60.26 -18.42 -41.95
CA HIS A 4 59.80 -19.79 -42.13
C HIS A 4 59.27 -20.02 -43.54
N VAL A 5 59.66 -21.16 -44.10
CA VAL A 5 59.37 -21.70 -45.42
C VAL A 5 58.16 -22.66 -45.34
N GLN A 6 57.18 -22.46 -46.25
CA GLN A 6 56.38 -23.39 -47.11
C GLN A 6 55.77 -24.69 -46.48
N HIS A 7 54.65 -25.29 -46.91
CA HIS A 7 53.99 -25.50 -48.22
C HIS A 7 52.50 -25.90 -47.99
N ASN A 8 51.53 -25.37 -48.76
CA ASN A 8 50.87 -25.89 -49.98
C ASN A 8 50.03 -27.18 -49.88
N GLY A 9 48.76 -27.08 -50.32
CA GLY A 9 47.89 -28.23 -50.63
C GLY A 9 46.45 -27.88 -51.01
N ARG A 10 46.23 -27.46 -52.26
CA ARG A 10 44.94 -27.33 -53.00
C ARG A 10 44.37 -28.78 -53.20
N ILE A 11 43.08 -29.11 -53.40
CA ILE A 11 42.16 -28.77 -54.50
C ILE A 11 40.71 -29.28 -54.22
N HIS A 12 39.74 -28.63 -54.88
CA HIS A 12 38.45 -29.11 -55.43
C HIS A 12 37.13 -28.90 -54.65
N SER A 13 36.30 -27.98 -55.19
CA SER A 13 34.84 -28.00 -55.14
C SER A 13 34.27 -28.99 -56.17
N PRO A 14 33.03 -29.47 -55.98
CA PRO A 14 31.96 -28.93 -56.83
C PRO A 14 30.57 -28.73 -56.17
N ARG A 15 29.78 -27.98 -56.93
CA ARG A 15 28.41 -27.45 -56.83
C ARG A 15 27.23 -28.41 -56.54
N LEU A 16 26.14 -27.75 -56.08
CA LEU A 16 24.70 -27.86 -56.45
C LEU A 16 23.79 -28.87 -55.72
N HIS A 17 22.79 -28.35 -54.97
CA HIS A 17 21.39 -28.33 -55.43
C HIS A 17 20.52 -27.33 -54.62
N GLN A 18 19.80 -26.46 -55.35
CA GLN A 18 18.63 -25.74 -54.86
C GLN A 18 17.42 -26.68 -54.88
N ARG A 19 16.51 -26.55 -53.89
CA ARG A 19 15.11 -26.97 -54.05
C ARG A 19 14.19 -25.95 -53.38
N THR A 20 13.32 -25.39 -54.20
CA THR A 20 12.26 -24.44 -53.91
C THR A 20 10.99 -25.12 -53.37
N GLN A 21 10.31 -24.38 -52.49
CA GLN A 21 8.86 -24.21 -52.28
C GLN A 21 7.91 -25.44 -52.28
N SER A 22 7.09 -25.55 -51.23
CA SER A 22 5.63 -25.52 -51.37
C SER A 22 4.93 -25.37 -50.02
N THR A 23 3.77 -24.72 -50.11
CA THR A 23 2.79 -24.21 -49.17
C THR A 23 2.10 -25.24 -48.27
N GLY A 24 1.69 -24.79 -47.09
CA GLY A 24 0.73 -25.46 -46.23
C GLY A 24 0.13 -24.48 -45.23
N GLU A 25 -0.97 -23.84 -45.63
CA GLU A 25 -1.83 -23.03 -44.77
C GLU A 25 -2.39 -23.89 -43.64
N THR A 26 -2.34 -23.38 -42.41
CA THR A 26 -3.34 -23.69 -41.39
C THR A 26 -3.40 -22.53 -40.42
N ALA A 27 -4.38 -21.66 -40.68
CA ALA A 27 -4.85 -20.67 -39.73
C ALA A 27 -5.37 -21.38 -38.48
N HIS A 28 -4.75 -21.12 -37.33
CA HIS A 28 -5.37 -21.48 -36.05
C HIS A 28 -5.33 -20.33 -35.07
N LEU A 29 -6.51 -20.11 -34.50
CA LEU A 29 -6.98 -18.90 -33.85
C LEU A 29 -6.09 -18.47 -32.69
N ARG A 30 -5.63 -17.22 -32.75
CA ARG A 30 -5.18 -16.48 -31.57
C ARG A 30 -6.40 -16.21 -30.67
N ASN A 31 -6.65 -17.10 -29.73
CA ASN A 31 -7.52 -16.82 -28.59
C ASN A 31 -6.82 -15.80 -27.68
N LYS A 32 -7.07 -14.52 -27.96
CA LYS A 32 -6.76 -13.40 -27.08
C LYS A 32 -7.76 -13.48 -25.91
N ILE A 33 -7.40 -14.23 -24.87
CA ILE A 33 -8.16 -14.25 -23.61
C ILE A 33 -8.06 -12.84 -23.02
N ILE A 34 -9.10 -12.04 -23.26
CA ILE A 34 -9.37 -10.81 -22.52
C ILE A 34 -9.71 -11.27 -21.11
N ARG A 35 -8.71 -11.24 -20.21
CA ARG A 35 -8.98 -11.34 -18.78
C ARG A 35 -9.76 -10.10 -18.38
N ARG A 36 -11.06 -10.27 -18.10
CA ARG A 36 -11.82 -9.30 -17.31
C ARG A 36 -11.10 -9.13 -15.97
N ILE A 37 -10.44 -7.99 -15.79
CA ILE A 37 -9.91 -7.57 -14.49
C ILE A 37 -11.12 -7.22 -13.64
N ASN A 38 -11.53 -8.18 -12.80
CA ASN A 38 -12.41 -7.95 -11.67
C ASN A 38 -11.76 -6.92 -10.75
N SER A 39 -12.59 -6.03 -10.18
CA SER A 39 -12.19 -4.97 -9.27
C SER A 39 -11.18 -5.48 -8.23
N MET A 40 -10.12 -4.73 -7.97
CA MET A 40 -9.23 -5.03 -6.84
C MET A 40 -10.08 -5.05 -5.56
N PRO A 41 -10.06 -6.14 -4.78
CA PRO A 41 -10.65 -6.11 -3.47
C PRO A 41 -9.84 -5.14 -2.63
N ASN A 42 -10.53 -4.20 -1.99
CA ASN A 42 -9.99 -3.48 -0.86
C ASN A 42 -9.27 -4.51 0.03
N ILE A 43 -7.97 -4.36 0.31
CA ILE A 43 -7.20 -5.38 1.06
C ILE A 43 -7.80 -5.58 2.48
N PHE A 44 -8.65 -4.65 2.91
CA PHE A 44 -9.45 -4.70 4.13
C PHE A 44 -10.80 -5.45 4.01
N HIS A 45 -11.22 -5.79 2.78
CA HIS A 45 -12.35 -6.68 2.47
C HIS A 45 -11.93 -7.74 1.44
N PRO A 46 -11.35 -8.87 1.89
CA PRO A 46 -11.27 -10.05 1.04
C PRO A 46 -12.70 -10.53 0.74
N SER A 47 -13.12 -10.40 -0.52
CA SER A 47 -14.23 -11.17 -1.06
C SER A 47 -13.78 -12.62 -1.15
N GLY A 48 -14.25 -13.43 -0.19
CA GLY A 48 -14.05 -14.87 -0.15
C GLY A 48 -14.62 -15.42 1.16
N ILE A 49 -15.62 -16.30 1.03
CA ILE A 49 -16.48 -16.90 2.06
C ILE A 49 -17.70 -16.02 2.42
N THR A 50 -18.63 -15.90 1.48
CA THR A 50 -20.07 -15.90 1.81
C THR A 50 -20.73 -16.91 0.88
N ASP A 51 -21.26 -17.98 1.47
CA ASP A 51 -22.26 -18.82 0.83
C ASP A 51 -23.44 -17.93 0.45
N PHE A 52 -23.57 -17.62 -0.84
CA PHE A 52 -24.76 -17.01 -1.41
C PHE A 52 -25.84 -18.07 -1.55
N GLN A 53 -26.40 -18.52 -0.43
CA GLN A 53 -27.65 -19.29 -0.39
C GLN A 53 -28.17 -19.33 1.05
N LYS A 54 -28.78 -18.21 1.47
CA LYS A 54 -29.94 -18.11 2.39
C LYS A 54 -30.15 -16.65 2.79
N ARG A 55 -30.87 -15.93 1.94
CA ARG A 55 -31.70 -14.78 2.33
C ARG A 55 -32.99 -14.84 1.53
N ALA A 56 -33.96 -15.51 2.11
CA ALA A 56 -35.37 -15.15 2.09
C ALA A 56 -35.87 -15.61 3.47
N ASP A 57 -36.74 -14.83 4.09
CA ASP A 57 -37.30 -15.05 5.44
C ASP A 57 -36.44 -14.47 6.58
N ASP A 58 -36.51 -13.14 6.72
CA ASP A 58 -36.98 -12.49 7.94
C ASP A 58 -36.95 -10.97 7.76
N VAL A 59 -38.01 -10.48 7.12
CA VAL A 59 -38.49 -9.10 7.24
C VAL A 59 -39.47 -9.07 8.41
N HIS A 60 -39.37 -8.01 9.22
CA HIS A 60 -40.17 -7.65 10.39
C HIS A 60 -39.63 -8.06 11.78
N ARG A 61 -38.86 -7.15 12.38
CA ARG A 61 -39.23 -6.56 13.68
C ARG A 61 -38.43 -5.29 14.01
N THR A 62 -39.17 -4.17 13.96
CA THR A 62 -39.22 -3.03 14.90
C THR A 62 -37.88 -2.46 15.36
N GLU A 63 -37.45 -1.33 14.80
CA GLU A 63 -37.64 0.03 15.38
C GLU A 63 -37.23 0.15 16.85
N GLU A 64 -36.08 0.79 17.10
CA GLU A 64 -36.02 1.94 18.01
C GLU A 64 -34.78 2.79 17.68
N ARG A 65 -35.06 3.95 17.10
CA ARG A 65 -34.10 5.03 16.83
C ARG A 65 -33.79 5.73 18.16
N SER A 66 -32.59 5.53 18.69
CA SER A 66 -32.01 6.47 19.66
C SER A 66 -31.35 7.62 18.88
N VAL A 67 -32.11 8.69 18.71
CA VAL A 67 -31.65 10.01 18.29
C VAL A 67 -30.65 10.52 19.33
N ASN A 68 -29.39 10.68 18.94
CA ASN A 68 -28.50 11.62 19.59
C ASN A 68 -27.71 12.36 18.51
N GLN A 69 -28.41 13.30 17.85
CA GLN A 69 -27.77 14.38 17.12
C GLN A 69 -27.15 15.32 18.15
N GLN A 70 -25.87 15.16 18.45
CA GLN A 70 -25.08 16.28 18.94
C GLN A 70 -24.61 17.08 17.73
N ALA A 71 -25.20 18.27 17.60
CA ALA A 71 -24.83 19.30 16.65
C ALA A 71 -23.31 19.52 16.70
N GLY A 72 -22.63 19.11 15.63
CA GLY A 72 -21.24 19.46 15.40
C GLY A 72 -21.15 20.97 15.19
N ALA A 73 -20.68 21.68 16.21
CA ALA A 73 -20.23 23.05 16.06
C ALA A 73 -19.24 23.11 14.89
N LYS A 74 -19.50 23.97 13.91
CA LYS A 74 -18.55 24.31 12.84
C LYS A 74 -17.27 24.80 13.52
N GLN A 75 -16.28 23.93 13.67
CA GLN A 75 -14.94 24.33 14.10
C GLN A 75 -14.37 25.21 13.00
N GLN A 76 -14.02 26.46 13.36
CA GLN A 76 -13.24 27.31 12.48
C GLN A 76 -11.88 26.63 12.25
N TYR A 77 -11.54 26.45 10.98
CA TYR A 77 -10.31 25.78 10.56
C TYR A 77 -9.12 26.73 10.72
N GLU A 78 -8.13 26.35 11.53
CA GLU A 78 -6.85 27.04 11.61
C GLU A 78 -5.91 26.43 10.56
N TYR A 79 -5.67 27.19 9.49
CA TYR A 79 -4.85 26.76 8.35
C TYR A 79 -3.36 26.94 8.65
N ALA A 80 -2.53 26.08 8.07
CA ALA A 80 -1.08 26.12 8.29
C ALA A 80 -0.47 27.43 7.76
N ARG A 81 0.06 28.27 8.66
CA ARG A 81 0.80 29.49 8.30
C ARG A 81 2.21 29.14 7.82
N GLN A 82 2.57 29.55 6.61
CA GLN A 82 3.93 29.47 6.07
C GLN A 82 4.74 30.72 6.46
N PRO A 83 6.07 30.59 6.70
CA PRO A 83 6.96 31.72 6.75
C PRO A 83 7.31 32.16 5.31
N SER A 84 7.01 33.42 5.00
CA SER A 84 7.36 34.20 3.79
C SER A 84 6.46 34.05 2.54
N GLY A 85 5.84 35.18 2.16
CA GLY A 85 5.69 35.64 0.78
C GLY A 85 4.48 35.19 -0.04
N ASP A 86 4.02 33.95 0.10
CA ASP A 86 2.98 33.41 -0.79
C ASP A 86 1.60 33.36 -0.12
N SER A 87 0.60 33.92 -0.83
CA SER A 87 -0.85 33.70 -0.71
C SER A 87 -1.33 32.99 0.56
N ASP A 88 -2.04 33.72 1.44
CA ASP A 88 -2.71 33.25 2.68
C ASP A 88 -3.75 32.12 2.49
N MET A 89 -3.93 31.62 1.26
CA MET A 89 -4.86 30.54 0.94
C MET A 89 -4.25 29.16 1.20
N PRO A 90 -5.01 28.23 1.82
CA PRO A 90 -4.56 26.86 2.04
C PRO A 90 -4.31 26.17 0.71
N ARG A 91 -3.15 25.52 0.56
CA ARG A 91 -2.82 24.76 -0.65
C ARG A 91 -3.74 23.55 -0.77
N SER A 92 -4.16 23.27 -2.00
CA SER A 92 -4.91 22.06 -2.32
C SER A 92 -3.98 20.86 -2.33
N ILE A 93 -4.49 19.67 -1.98
CA ILE A 93 -3.73 18.43 -2.16
C ILE A 93 -3.21 18.24 -3.58
N ARG A 94 -3.95 18.75 -4.59
CA ARG A 94 -3.55 18.67 -5.99
C ARG A 94 -2.26 19.43 -6.30
N GLU A 95 -1.96 20.48 -5.54
CA GLU A 95 -0.78 21.32 -5.71
C GLU A 95 0.45 20.72 -5.01
N ASN A 96 0.22 20.01 -3.90
CA ASN A 96 1.29 19.47 -3.06
C ASN A 96 1.65 18.01 -3.38
N TYR A 97 0.71 17.19 -3.86
CA TYR A 97 0.94 15.77 -4.13
C TYR A 97 1.68 15.56 -5.46
N SER A 98 2.72 14.74 -5.44
CA SER A 98 3.53 14.39 -6.61
C SER A 98 3.74 12.90 -6.76
N SER A 99 3.08 12.30 -7.75
CA SER A 99 3.35 10.92 -8.14
C SER A 99 4.77 10.71 -8.65
N GLY A 100 5.37 11.74 -9.27
CA GLY A 100 6.75 11.70 -9.75
C GLY A 100 7.79 11.64 -8.63
N GLN A 101 7.43 12.02 -7.41
CA GLN A 101 8.27 11.87 -6.21
C GLN A 101 8.07 10.52 -5.51
N GLY A 102 7.01 9.78 -5.87
CA GLY A 102 6.63 8.53 -5.24
C GLY A 102 5.88 8.74 -3.92
N ASP A 103 5.13 9.84 -3.82
CA ASP A 103 4.38 10.26 -2.63
C ASP A 103 3.39 9.21 -2.17
N LEU A 104 3.19 9.16 -0.85
CA LEU A 104 2.34 8.16 -0.20
C LEU A 104 1.15 8.81 0.49
N LEU A 105 -0.05 8.33 0.15
CA LEU A 105 -1.30 8.76 0.76
C LEU A 105 -1.76 7.82 1.88
N TYR A 106 -2.07 8.40 3.03
CA TYR A 106 -2.56 7.77 4.26
C TYR A 106 -3.88 8.41 4.69
N GLY A 107 -4.63 7.71 5.54
CA GLY A 107 -5.99 8.10 5.94
C GLY A 107 -6.93 6.90 6.03
N LEU A 108 -8.22 7.17 6.20
CA LEU A 108 -9.25 6.13 6.08
C LEU A 108 -9.43 5.72 4.61
N GLY A 109 -9.96 4.52 4.36
CA GLY A 109 -10.04 3.96 3.01
C GLY A 109 -10.82 4.83 2.02
N GLU A 110 -12.02 5.25 2.42
CA GLU A 110 -12.92 6.10 1.64
C GLU A 110 -12.36 7.52 1.49
N GLU A 111 -11.90 8.11 2.58
CA GLU A 111 -11.36 9.48 2.58
C GLU A 111 -10.08 9.63 1.74
N ARG A 112 -9.20 8.61 1.73
CA ARG A 112 -8.06 8.57 0.79
C ARG A 112 -8.53 8.52 -0.65
N PHE A 113 -9.61 7.80 -0.93
CA PHE A 113 -10.15 7.69 -2.27
C PHE A 113 -10.70 9.05 -2.74
N ASP A 114 -11.40 9.77 -1.88
CA ASP A 114 -11.91 11.12 -2.18
C ASP A 114 -10.77 12.13 -2.42
N LEU A 115 -9.68 12.04 -1.66
CA LEU A 115 -8.47 12.83 -1.93
C LEU A 115 -7.84 12.50 -3.29
N LEU A 116 -7.77 11.22 -3.67
CA LEU A 116 -7.25 10.82 -4.98
C LEU A 116 -8.10 11.38 -6.13
N GLN A 117 -9.42 11.43 -5.98
CA GLN A 117 -10.29 12.07 -6.98
C GLN A 117 -10.01 13.57 -7.12
N LYS A 118 -9.57 14.25 -6.06
CA LYS A 118 -9.17 15.67 -6.13
C LYS A 118 -7.81 15.87 -6.79
N ILE A 119 -6.87 14.93 -6.63
CA ILE A 119 -5.55 14.94 -7.30
C ILE A 119 -5.72 14.65 -8.79
N TYR A 120 -6.50 13.63 -9.12
CA TYR A 120 -6.81 13.18 -10.47
C TYR A 120 -8.30 13.38 -10.73
N PRO A 121 -8.76 14.63 -10.90
CA PRO A 121 -10.13 14.89 -11.29
C PRO A 121 -10.27 14.37 -12.71
N GLY A 122 -10.68 13.12 -12.86
CA GLY A 122 -10.81 12.57 -14.19
C GLY A 122 -11.84 13.38 -14.96
N THR A 123 -11.62 13.50 -16.26
CA THR A 123 -12.54 14.18 -17.15
C THR A 123 -13.91 13.52 -16.99
N GLN A 124 -14.88 14.22 -16.40
CA GLN A 124 -16.27 13.82 -16.48
C GLN A 124 -16.67 13.88 -17.95
N LEU A 125 -16.59 12.76 -18.67
CA LEU A 125 -17.31 12.57 -19.92
C LEU A 125 -18.68 11.96 -19.56
N GLY A 126 -19.61 12.82 -19.13
CA GLY A 126 -21.00 12.43 -18.81
C GLY A 126 -21.15 11.55 -17.56
N ASP A 127 -22.19 10.70 -17.53
CA ASP A 127 -22.60 9.86 -16.39
C ASP A 127 -21.60 8.76 -15.96
N LYS A 128 -20.41 8.69 -16.58
CA LYS A 128 -19.38 7.72 -16.23
C LYS A 128 -18.22 8.41 -15.52
N VAL A 129 -18.29 8.39 -14.19
CA VAL A 129 -17.16 8.66 -13.29
C VAL A 129 -15.95 7.87 -13.78
N THR A 130 -14.78 8.52 -13.78
CA THR A 130 -13.47 7.94 -14.06
C THR A 130 -13.38 6.56 -13.42
N GLN A 131 -13.15 5.51 -14.22
CA GLN A 131 -13.08 4.18 -13.63
C GLN A 131 -11.88 4.17 -12.68
N LEU A 132 -12.09 3.70 -11.45
CA LEU A 132 -11.07 3.44 -10.43
C LEU A 132 -9.80 2.74 -10.99
N LYS A 133 -9.96 2.07 -12.13
CA LYS A 133 -8.95 1.31 -12.86
C LYS A 133 -7.90 2.20 -13.56
N ASP A 134 -8.22 3.46 -13.82
CA ASP A 134 -7.36 4.41 -14.53
C ASP A 134 -6.56 5.30 -13.56
N ILE A 135 -6.93 5.31 -12.27
CA ILE A 135 -6.14 5.97 -11.23
C ILE A 135 -5.06 4.96 -10.81
N PRO A 136 -3.77 5.20 -11.12
CA PRO A 136 -2.71 4.34 -10.62
C PRO A 136 -2.76 4.41 -9.09
N ILE A 137 -3.17 3.31 -8.47
CA ILE A 137 -3.40 3.21 -7.03
C ILE A 137 -2.03 3.30 -6.33
N GLN A 138 -1.64 4.52 -5.98
CA GLN A 138 -0.31 4.92 -5.54
C GLN A 138 -0.26 5.16 -4.02
N TYR A 139 -0.62 4.15 -3.25
CA TYR A 139 -0.46 4.20 -1.80
C TYR A 139 0.18 2.92 -1.27
N ILE A 140 0.56 3.00 0.00
CA ILE A 140 1.29 2.00 0.75
C ILE A 140 0.71 0.56 0.64
N ASP A 141 -0.58 0.45 0.37
CA ASP A 141 -1.29 -0.82 0.20
C ASP A 141 -0.87 -1.56 -1.08
N SER A 142 -0.66 -0.86 -2.21
CA SER A 142 -0.21 -1.48 -3.47
C SER A 142 1.20 -2.06 -3.32
N MET A 143 2.07 -1.37 -2.57
CA MET A 143 3.41 -1.86 -2.26
C MET A 143 3.38 -3.09 -1.34
N ASN A 144 2.54 -3.05 -0.30
CA ASN A 144 2.33 -4.18 0.59
C ASN A 144 1.72 -5.37 -0.17
N TYR A 145 0.82 -5.10 -1.13
CA TYR A 145 0.21 -6.10 -1.99
C TYR A 145 1.25 -6.79 -2.87
N ALA A 146 2.11 -6.05 -3.56
CA ALA A 146 3.18 -6.63 -4.37
C ALA A 146 4.10 -7.54 -3.54
N LYS A 147 4.49 -7.10 -2.34
CA LYS A 147 5.28 -7.93 -1.41
C LYS A 147 4.54 -9.20 -0.98
N LYS A 148 3.23 -9.09 -0.71
CA LYS A 148 2.37 -10.23 -0.35
C LYS A 148 2.24 -11.23 -1.51
N GLU A 149 1.94 -10.76 -2.73
CA GLU A 149 1.76 -11.62 -3.91
C GLU A 149 3.04 -12.37 -4.26
N CYS A 150 4.17 -11.67 -4.30
CA CYS A 150 5.44 -12.33 -4.59
C CYS A 150 5.86 -13.29 -3.46
N ALA A 151 5.56 -12.99 -2.19
CA ALA A 151 5.80 -13.91 -1.07
C ALA A 151 4.94 -15.18 -1.16
N MET A 152 3.67 -15.02 -1.52
CA MET A 152 2.77 -16.15 -1.77
C MET A 152 3.32 -17.04 -2.90
N ASN A 153 3.70 -16.43 -4.03
CA ASN A 153 4.24 -17.16 -5.17
C ASN A 153 5.56 -17.86 -4.86
N ALA A 154 6.44 -17.27 -4.06
CA ALA A 154 7.67 -17.94 -3.63
C ALA A 154 7.38 -19.18 -2.77
N VAL A 155 6.43 -19.10 -1.84
CA VAL A 155 6.13 -20.20 -0.90
C VAL A 155 5.34 -21.34 -1.55
N TYR A 156 4.39 -21.03 -2.43
CA TYR A 156 3.53 -22.04 -3.04
C TYR A 156 4.04 -22.53 -4.39
N ASN A 157 4.66 -21.65 -5.19
CA ASN A 157 5.02 -21.93 -6.59
C ASN A 157 6.54 -21.95 -6.82
N GLY A 158 7.37 -21.70 -5.79
CA GLY A 158 8.82 -21.64 -5.92
C GLY A 158 9.30 -20.48 -6.82
N SER A 159 8.47 -19.45 -7.03
CA SER A 159 8.81 -18.33 -7.91
C SER A 159 9.94 -17.47 -7.32
N ALA A 160 10.90 -17.11 -8.17
CA ALA A 160 11.99 -16.20 -7.85
C ALA A 160 11.68 -14.72 -8.19
N SER A 161 10.44 -14.40 -8.59
CA SER A 161 10.09 -13.01 -8.93
C SER A 161 10.18 -12.11 -7.70
N ASP A 162 10.97 -11.05 -7.81
CA ASP A 162 11.01 -10.00 -6.81
C ASP A 162 9.79 -9.07 -6.90
N GLU A 163 9.51 -8.37 -5.80
CA GLU A 163 8.38 -7.44 -5.70
C GLU A 163 8.50 -6.22 -6.63
N PHE A 164 9.70 -5.78 -7.01
CA PHE A 164 9.88 -4.60 -7.87
C PHE A 164 9.55 -4.94 -9.32
N THR A 165 10.02 -6.08 -9.80
CA THR A 165 9.70 -6.61 -11.14
C THR A 165 8.20 -6.85 -11.26
N TYR A 166 7.58 -7.45 -10.23
CA TYR A 166 6.13 -7.62 -10.19
C TYR A 166 5.39 -6.28 -10.21
N PHE A 167 5.80 -5.33 -9.37
CA PHE A 167 5.19 -4.00 -9.29
C PHE A 167 5.29 -3.27 -10.64
N ARG A 168 6.47 -3.30 -11.28
CA ARG A 168 6.65 -2.69 -12.61
C ARG A 168 5.73 -3.29 -13.65
N LYS A 169 5.57 -4.62 -13.67
CA LYS A 169 4.71 -5.32 -14.61
C LYS A 169 3.23 -4.99 -14.39
N GLU A 170 2.79 -4.96 -13.13
CA GLU A 170 1.40 -4.66 -12.78
C GLU A 170 1.02 -3.21 -13.11
N TYR A 171 1.95 -2.27 -12.89
CA TYR A 171 1.74 -0.83 -13.09
C TYR A 171 2.51 -0.29 -14.29
N GLN A 172 2.71 -1.09 -15.33
CA GLN A 172 3.49 -0.70 -16.52
C GLN A 172 2.90 0.48 -17.30
N SER A 173 1.60 0.77 -17.12
CA SER A 173 0.92 1.93 -17.71
C SER A 173 1.12 3.22 -16.91
N SER A 174 1.67 3.14 -15.69
CA SER A 174 1.91 4.32 -14.86
C SER A 174 3.26 4.94 -15.21
N GLU A 175 3.24 6.17 -15.73
CA GLU A 175 4.45 6.94 -16.07
C GLU A 175 5.42 7.08 -14.88
N ASN A 176 4.89 7.10 -13.66
CA ASN A 176 5.67 7.30 -12.44
C ASN A 176 6.06 6.01 -11.70
N VAL A 177 5.92 4.83 -12.32
CA VAL A 177 6.15 3.54 -11.65
C VAL A 177 7.54 3.42 -11.00
N ASP A 178 8.57 4.01 -11.63
CA ASP A 178 9.94 3.98 -11.10
C ASP A 178 10.11 4.82 -9.84
N ALA A 179 9.36 5.91 -9.67
CA ALA A 179 9.34 6.70 -8.43
C ALA A 179 8.80 5.85 -7.26
N TYR A 180 7.74 5.08 -7.50
CA TYR A 180 7.19 4.15 -6.51
C TYR A 180 8.12 2.98 -6.21
N ILE A 181 8.82 2.44 -7.21
CA ILE A 181 9.86 1.43 -6.99
C ILE A 181 11.00 2.00 -6.14
N HIS A 182 11.40 3.25 -6.37
CA HIS A 182 12.37 3.93 -5.54
C HIS A 182 11.88 4.03 -4.08
N THR A 183 10.64 4.45 -3.84
CA THR A 183 10.02 4.46 -2.50
C THR A 183 9.99 3.06 -1.88
N MET A 184 9.65 2.01 -2.63
CA MET A 184 9.69 0.63 -2.16
C MET A 184 11.10 0.19 -1.74
N ARG A 185 12.15 0.60 -2.47
CA ARG A 185 13.54 0.31 -2.10
C ARG A 185 13.92 0.98 -0.78
N GLN A 186 13.52 2.24 -0.58
CA GLN A 186 13.74 2.93 0.69
C GLN A 186 13.06 2.21 1.88
N GLN A 187 11.88 1.64 1.67
CA GLN A 187 11.24 0.78 2.68
C GLN A 187 12.03 -0.51 2.94
N SER A 188 12.60 -1.13 1.90
CA SER A 188 13.44 -2.32 2.05
C SER A 188 14.70 -2.01 2.87
N THR A 189 15.32 -0.84 2.68
CA THR A 189 16.43 -0.37 3.54
C THR A 189 16.05 -0.32 5.02
N ILE A 190 14.81 0.11 5.35
CA ILE A 190 14.29 0.05 6.73
C ILE A 190 14.21 -1.41 7.22
N GLY A 191 13.74 -2.32 6.38
CA GLY A 191 13.63 -3.75 6.68
C GLY A 191 14.98 -4.43 6.89
N GLU A 192 16.00 -4.07 6.11
CA GLU A 192 17.38 -4.57 6.25
C GLU A 192 17.99 -4.13 7.58
N LYS A 193 17.87 -2.84 7.94
CA LYS A 193 18.37 -2.30 9.21
C LYS A 193 17.57 -2.81 10.42
N LYS A 194 16.28 -3.08 10.24
CA LYS A 194 15.36 -3.49 11.31
C LYS A 194 14.50 -4.67 10.82
N PRO A 195 14.96 -5.92 10.98
CA PRO A 195 14.35 -7.11 10.38
C PRO A 195 12.85 -7.27 10.59
N LYS A 196 12.29 -6.78 11.70
CA LYS A 196 10.84 -6.80 11.94
C LYS A 196 10.03 -6.04 10.86
N PHE A 197 10.62 -5.04 10.21
CA PHE A 197 10.03 -4.26 9.12
C PHE A 197 10.33 -4.84 7.74
N ASN A 198 11.00 -6.00 7.64
CA ASN A 198 11.09 -6.74 6.38
C ASN A 198 9.72 -7.37 6.06
N VAL A 199 8.85 -6.58 5.43
CA VAL A 199 7.47 -6.94 5.11
C VAL A 199 7.41 -8.16 4.19
N ARG A 200 8.30 -8.20 3.19
CA ARG A 200 8.40 -9.30 2.24
C ARG A 200 8.65 -10.62 2.96
N LYS A 201 9.68 -10.66 3.80
CA LYS A 201 10.00 -11.82 4.63
C LYS A 201 8.86 -12.18 5.59
N GLY A 202 8.24 -11.17 6.20
CA GLY A 202 7.07 -11.36 7.05
C GLY A 202 5.92 -12.10 6.35
N PHE A 203 5.61 -11.74 5.10
CA PHE A 203 4.61 -12.46 4.31
C PHE A 203 5.03 -13.88 3.95
N GLU A 204 6.31 -14.12 3.63
CA GLU A 204 6.79 -15.48 3.37
C GLU A 204 6.60 -16.38 4.59
N ASP A 205 7.00 -15.89 5.77
CA ASP A 205 6.85 -16.62 7.03
C ASP A 205 5.36 -16.84 7.36
N PHE A 206 4.51 -15.87 7.08
CA PHE A 206 3.05 -16.02 7.18
C PHE A 206 2.51 -17.12 6.27
N PHE A 207 2.91 -17.16 4.99
CA PHE A 207 2.41 -18.17 4.07
C PHE A 207 2.94 -19.58 4.37
N LYS A 208 4.17 -19.69 4.89
CA LYS A 208 4.72 -20.94 5.42
C LYS A 208 3.89 -21.43 6.61
N LEU A 209 3.64 -20.55 7.59
CA LEU A 209 2.78 -20.86 8.74
C LEU A 209 1.38 -21.29 8.30
N ARG A 210 0.76 -20.58 7.35
CA ARG A 210 -0.56 -20.94 6.81
C ARG A 210 -0.54 -22.34 6.19
N LYS A 211 0.49 -22.67 5.42
CA LYS A 211 0.66 -23.99 4.79
C LYS A 211 0.80 -25.10 5.83
N GLU A 212 1.56 -24.86 6.89
CA GLU A 212 1.71 -25.80 8.03
C GLU A 212 0.40 -26.01 8.78
N LEU A 213 -0.31 -24.93 9.12
CA LEU A 213 -1.58 -25.02 9.85
C LEU A 213 -2.66 -25.76 9.05
N ILE A 214 -2.75 -25.54 7.73
CA ILE A 214 -3.70 -26.26 6.87
C ILE A 214 -3.37 -27.76 6.85
N LYS A 215 -2.09 -28.14 6.81
CA LYS A 215 -1.68 -29.55 6.87
C LYS A 215 -2.05 -30.20 8.21
N ASN A 216 -1.81 -29.50 9.31
CA ASN A 216 -2.04 -30.02 10.66
C ASN A 216 -3.53 -30.08 11.04
N ASP A 217 -4.37 -29.24 10.45
CA ASP A 217 -5.81 -29.20 10.70
C ASP A 217 -6.62 -29.99 9.64
N GLU A 218 -6.06 -31.07 9.10
CA GLU A 218 -6.75 -31.96 8.13
C GLU A 218 -7.37 -31.22 6.93
N GLY A 219 -6.72 -30.15 6.48
CA GLY A 219 -7.19 -29.31 5.36
C GLY A 219 -8.19 -28.21 5.73
N LYS A 220 -8.65 -28.10 6.98
CA LYS A 220 -9.59 -27.05 7.44
C LYS A 220 -9.04 -26.27 8.63
N LEU A 221 -8.71 -25.00 8.42
CA LEU A 221 -8.19 -24.12 9.48
C LEU A 221 -9.16 -24.03 10.68
N LYS A 222 -8.68 -24.42 11.86
CA LYS A 222 -9.41 -24.23 13.12
C LYS A 222 -9.51 -22.74 13.47
N LYS A 223 -10.47 -22.40 14.35
CA LYS A 223 -10.73 -21.02 14.81
C LYS A 223 -9.48 -20.35 15.40
N ASP A 224 -8.71 -21.07 16.21
CA ASP A 224 -7.49 -20.53 16.82
C ASP A 224 -6.36 -20.32 15.80
N SER A 225 -6.20 -21.26 14.85
CA SER A 225 -5.29 -21.12 13.71
C SER A 225 -5.63 -19.88 12.89
N LEU A 226 -6.92 -19.66 12.60
CA LEU A 226 -7.40 -18.46 11.89
C LEU A 226 -7.13 -17.17 12.68
N ARG A 227 -7.39 -17.16 13.99
CA ARG A 227 -7.10 -16.01 14.86
C ARG A 227 -5.61 -15.67 14.86
N ARG A 228 -4.74 -16.69 14.94
CA ARG A 228 -3.28 -16.52 14.86
C ARG A 228 -2.86 -15.92 13.51
N LEU A 229 -3.36 -16.47 12.40
CA LEU A 229 -3.08 -15.96 11.06
C LEU A 229 -3.54 -14.50 10.90
N ASN A 230 -4.75 -14.17 11.35
CA ASN A 230 -5.26 -12.81 11.27
C ASN A 230 -4.37 -11.81 12.04
N LYS A 231 -3.88 -12.21 13.23
CA LYS A 231 -2.96 -11.39 14.03
C LYS A 231 -1.62 -11.17 13.33
N GLU A 232 -1.04 -12.21 12.74
CA GLU A 232 0.22 -12.11 12.00
C GLU A 232 0.08 -11.26 10.74
N PHE A 233 -0.96 -11.51 9.94
CA PHE A 233 -1.29 -10.70 8.77
C PHE A 233 -1.42 -9.22 9.13
N TYR A 234 -2.20 -8.92 10.19
CA TYR A 234 -2.33 -7.56 10.70
C TYR A 234 -0.99 -6.94 11.10
N ASN A 235 -0.14 -7.71 11.78
CA ASN A 235 1.18 -7.23 12.19
C ASN A 235 2.08 -6.91 10.99
N ILE A 236 2.03 -7.70 9.92
CA ILE A 236 2.84 -7.50 8.72
C ILE A 236 2.40 -6.22 8.00
N ILE A 237 1.10 -6.07 7.72
CA ILE A 237 0.55 -4.87 7.07
C ILE A 237 0.89 -3.61 7.88
N LYS A 238 0.63 -3.64 9.19
CA LYS A 238 0.95 -2.54 10.11
C LYS A 238 2.43 -2.14 10.05
N ARG A 239 3.33 -3.12 9.93
CA ARG A 239 4.77 -2.84 9.83
C ARG A 239 5.12 -2.26 8.47
N GLY A 240 4.49 -2.73 7.39
CA GLY A 240 4.64 -2.14 6.06
C GLY A 240 4.19 -0.68 6.01
N CYS A 241 3.03 -0.36 6.58
CA CYS A 241 2.56 1.01 6.68
C CYS A 241 3.55 1.92 7.41
N LYS A 242 4.10 1.45 8.54
CA LYS A 242 5.15 2.19 9.25
C LYS A 242 6.44 2.32 8.47
N ALA A 243 6.84 1.27 7.74
CA ALA A 243 8.06 1.31 6.94
C ALA A 243 7.97 2.39 5.85
N GLY A 244 6.80 2.59 5.24
CA GLY A 244 6.55 3.68 4.30
C GLY A 244 6.71 5.08 4.92
N ILE A 245 6.22 5.29 6.14
CA ILE A 245 6.44 6.57 6.84
C ILE A 245 7.91 6.73 7.25
N MET A 246 8.53 5.64 7.72
CA MET A 246 9.93 5.64 8.16
C MET A 246 10.93 5.79 7.02
N SER A 247 10.53 5.57 5.77
CA SER A 247 11.40 5.76 4.61
C SER A 247 11.50 7.21 4.16
N ALA A 248 10.50 8.06 4.44
CA ALA A 248 10.49 9.45 3.97
C ALA A 248 11.67 10.30 4.49
N PRO A 249 12.11 10.16 5.77
CA PRO A 249 13.28 10.86 6.29
C PRO A 249 14.64 10.33 5.83
N LEU A 250 14.71 9.21 5.10
CA LEU A 250 15.99 8.66 4.67
C LEU A 250 16.67 9.56 3.63
N ASP A 251 18.01 9.57 3.66
CA ASP A 251 18.81 10.25 2.64
C ASP A 251 18.48 9.70 1.24
N GLY A 252 18.31 10.61 0.28
CA GLY A 252 17.90 10.28 -1.08
C GLY A 252 16.41 9.99 -1.25
N SER A 253 15.63 9.95 -0.17
CA SER A 253 14.17 9.88 -0.26
C SER A 253 13.58 11.18 -0.78
N LYS A 254 12.83 11.10 -1.88
CA LYS A 254 12.11 12.22 -2.48
C LYS A 254 10.63 12.27 -2.12
N HIS A 255 10.06 11.16 -1.63
CA HIS A 255 8.62 11.06 -1.42
C HIS A 255 8.18 11.78 -0.14
N HIS A 256 7.01 12.39 -0.24
CA HIS A 256 6.28 13.02 0.85
C HIS A 256 5.17 12.09 1.35
N ILE A 257 4.68 12.39 2.54
CA ILE A 257 3.62 11.67 3.25
C ILE A 257 2.42 12.60 3.34
N HIS A 258 1.29 12.17 2.79
CA HIS A 258 0.03 12.93 2.80
C HIS A 258 -0.99 12.18 3.63
N PHE A 259 -1.64 12.85 4.58
CA PHE A 259 -2.70 12.28 5.42
C PHE A 259 -4.03 12.98 5.19
N SER A 260 -5.07 12.24 4.81
CA SER A 260 -6.44 12.67 5.09
C SER A 260 -6.69 12.56 6.60
N LEU A 261 -7.22 13.63 7.19
CA LEU A 261 -7.71 13.65 8.56
C LEU A 261 -9.24 13.45 8.66
N ASP A 262 -9.93 13.45 7.52
CA ASP A 262 -11.38 13.33 7.43
C ASP A 262 -11.86 12.01 8.07
N GLY A 263 -12.97 12.07 8.81
CA GLY A 263 -13.56 10.92 9.49
C GLY A 263 -12.72 10.27 10.61
N ILE A 264 -11.53 10.77 10.93
CA ILE A 264 -10.66 10.18 11.96
C ILE A 264 -11.07 10.64 13.37
N ASP A 265 -11.44 9.67 14.22
CA ASP A 265 -11.54 9.88 15.66
C ASP A 265 -10.15 10.04 16.30
N MET A 266 -9.71 11.30 16.49
CA MET A 266 -8.40 11.63 17.05
C MET A 266 -8.23 11.20 18.51
N ASP A 267 -9.30 11.20 19.32
CA ASP A 267 -9.19 10.71 20.69
C ASP A 267 -8.91 9.22 20.69
N GLY A 268 -9.67 8.44 19.92
CA GLY A 268 -9.44 7.01 19.74
C GLY A 268 -8.07 6.67 19.12
N VAL A 269 -7.50 7.57 18.32
CA VAL A 269 -6.10 7.46 17.85
C VAL A 269 -5.12 7.66 19.01
N VAL A 270 -5.27 8.68 19.85
CA VAL A 270 -4.33 8.95 20.94
C VAL A 270 -4.42 7.89 22.04
N THR A 271 -5.64 7.54 22.46
CA THR A 271 -5.92 6.58 23.55
C THR A 271 -5.78 5.12 23.12
N LYS A 272 -5.66 4.85 21.81
CA LYS A 272 -5.55 3.51 21.21
C LYS A 272 -6.82 2.66 21.34
N THR A 273 -7.97 3.29 21.52
CA THR A 273 -9.28 2.62 21.62
C THR A 273 -9.93 2.37 20.26
N SER A 274 -9.49 3.05 19.19
CA SER A 274 -9.97 2.78 17.82
C SER A 274 -9.56 1.36 17.38
N THR A 275 -10.49 0.41 17.40
CA THR A 275 -10.22 -0.99 17.05
C THR A 275 -10.62 -1.36 15.63
N ASN A 276 -9.80 -2.18 14.98
CA ASN A 276 -10.13 -2.98 13.83
C ASN A 276 -11.04 -4.15 14.27
N PRO A 277 -12.28 -4.23 13.77
CA PRO A 277 -13.27 -5.20 14.24
C PRO A 277 -12.90 -6.66 13.95
N ARG A 278 -12.03 -6.96 12.96
CA ARG A 278 -11.63 -8.34 12.63
C ARG A 278 -10.54 -8.91 13.53
N ALA A 279 -9.75 -8.04 14.17
CA ALA A 279 -8.56 -8.44 14.92
C ALA A 279 -8.57 -7.98 16.39
N GLY A 280 -9.51 -7.11 16.78
CA GLY A 280 -9.50 -6.48 18.11
C GLY A 280 -8.23 -5.66 18.36
N THR A 281 -7.56 -5.23 17.29
CA THR A 281 -6.29 -4.49 17.31
C THR A 281 -6.49 -3.05 16.86
N PRO A 282 -5.61 -2.10 17.16
CA PRO A 282 -5.81 -0.71 16.74
C PRO A 282 -5.96 -0.55 15.22
N ALA A 283 -6.81 0.38 14.77
CA ALA A 283 -6.93 0.74 13.35
C ALA A 283 -5.57 1.14 12.75
N TYR A 284 -5.33 0.78 11.48
CA TYR A 284 -4.05 1.06 10.81
C TYR A 284 -3.75 2.55 10.75
N THR A 285 -4.73 3.36 10.35
CA THR A 285 -4.63 4.83 10.29
C THR A 285 -4.20 5.44 11.62
N GLY A 286 -4.77 4.98 12.74
CA GLY A 286 -4.31 5.44 14.06
C GLY A 286 -2.88 5.01 14.38
N VAL A 287 -2.45 3.82 13.95
CA VAL A 287 -1.06 3.38 14.10
C VAL A 287 -0.09 4.19 13.23
N GLU A 288 -0.51 4.57 12.04
CA GLU A 288 0.22 5.38 11.06
C GLU A 288 0.40 6.81 11.57
N LEU A 289 -0.67 7.48 12.01
CA LEU A 289 -0.61 8.82 12.60
C LEU A 289 0.29 8.88 13.84
N ARG A 290 0.18 7.90 14.75
CA ARG A 290 1.11 7.79 15.89
C ARG A 290 2.55 7.47 15.48
N CYS A 291 2.77 6.94 14.28
CA CYS A 291 4.11 6.78 13.71
C CYS A 291 4.64 8.11 13.22
N ALA A 292 3.84 8.84 12.43
CA ALA A 292 4.16 10.18 11.95
C ALA A 292 4.47 11.13 13.13
N TYR A 293 3.62 11.17 14.17
CA TYR A 293 3.85 11.99 15.36
C TYR A 293 5.19 11.72 16.05
N ARG A 294 5.64 10.45 16.10
CA ARG A 294 6.93 10.10 16.70
C ARG A 294 8.13 10.48 15.84
N LEU A 295 7.91 10.71 14.55
CA LEU A 295 8.93 11.08 13.57
C LEU A 295 8.75 12.52 13.08
N ARG A 296 7.83 13.29 13.69
CA ARG A 296 7.41 14.62 13.21
C ARG A 296 8.58 15.57 12.96
N ASP A 297 9.59 15.55 13.84
CA ASP A 297 10.77 16.40 13.72
C ASP A 297 11.67 16.02 12.54
N GLN A 298 11.64 14.75 12.12
CA GLN A 298 12.38 14.21 10.97
C GLN A 298 11.57 14.31 9.66
N LEU A 299 10.26 14.52 9.76
CA LEU A 299 9.31 14.50 8.66
C LEU A 299 8.86 15.91 8.22
N LYS A 300 9.31 16.97 8.90
CA LYS A 300 8.80 18.34 8.82
C LYS A 300 8.24 18.78 7.47
N ASP A 301 9.11 18.96 6.48
CA ASP A 301 8.79 19.43 5.13
C ASP A 301 8.20 18.36 4.21
N LYS A 302 8.14 17.11 4.68
CA LYS A 302 7.69 15.93 3.93
C LYS A 302 6.38 15.35 4.46
N LEU A 303 5.69 16.05 5.36
CA LEU A 303 4.48 15.56 6.00
C LEU A 303 3.36 16.59 5.93
N HIS A 304 2.32 16.24 5.20
CA HIS A 304 1.19 17.10 4.88
C HIS A 304 -0.11 16.49 5.40
N PHE A 305 -0.99 17.34 5.91
CA PHE A 305 -2.29 16.95 6.46
C PHE A 305 -3.41 17.67 5.75
N TYR A 306 -4.51 16.98 5.52
CA TYR A 306 -5.63 17.51 4.76
C TYR A 306 -6.95 17.29 5.49
N GLU A 307 -7.77 18.33 5.55
CA GLU A 307 -9.20 18.24 5.86
C GLU A 307 -9.95 18.76 4.62
N ASN A 308 -10.89 17.96 4.11
CA ASN A 308 -11.63 18.26 2.89
C ASN A 308 -10.74 18.56 1.66
N GLY A 309 -9.52 18.02 1.61
CA GLY A 309 -8.57 18.22 0.50
C GLY A 309 -7.80 19.55 0.52
N LEU A 310 -7.98 20.36 1.56
CA LEU A 310 -7.19 21.55 1.82
C LEU A 310 -6.14 21.23 2.90
N GLU A 311 -4.93 21.73 2.70
CA GLU A 311 -3.86 21.54 3.67
C GLU A 311 -4.16 22.25 4.99
N VAL A 312 -3.92 21.56 6.10
CA VAL A 312 -4.15 22.06 7.47
C VAL A 312 -2.93 21.79 8.35
N SER A 313 -2.86 22.50 9.49
CA SER A 313 -1.84 22.24 10.51
C SER A 313 -1.89 20.81 11.02
N ALA A 314 -0.77 20.32 11.56
CA ALA A 314 -0.70 18.96 12.05
C ALA A 314 -1.67 18.74 13.23
N PRO A 315 -2.22 17.52 13.42
CA PRO A 315 -3.17 17.25 14.51
C PRO A 315 -2.64 17.61 15.90
N TRP A 316 -1.33 17.49 16.12
CA TRP A 316 -0.66 17.82 17.38
C TRP A 316 -0.33 19.31 17.54
N GLU A 317 -0.41 20.11 16.48
CA GLU A 317 -0.37 21.57 16.55
C GLU A 317 -1.76 22.12 16.84
N LYS A 318 -2.78 21.57 16.17
CA LYS A 318 -4.20 21.92 16.39
C LYS A 318 -4.68 21.56 17.80
N ASN A 319 -4.23 20.45 18.37
CA ASN A 319 -4.60 20.02 19.72
C ASN A 319 -3.42 19.37 20.48
N PRO A 320 -2.45 20.16 20.96
CA PRO A 320 -1.26 19.64 21.63
C PRO A 320 -1.58 18.88 22.92
N GLU A 321 -2.57 19.34 23.69
CA GLU A 321 -2.94 18.73 24.96
C GLU A 321 -3.50 17.31 24.79
N LEU A 322 -4.28 17.07 23.72
CA LEU A 322 -4.71 15.72 23.38
C LEU A 322 -3.50 14.84 23.05
N TRP A 323 -2.62 15.30 22.16
CA TRP A 323 -1.49 14.49 21.70
C TRP A 323 -0.43 14.23 22.78
N ARG A 324 -0.30 15.11 23.79
CA ARG A 324 0.54 14.87 24.97
C ARG A 324 0.11 13.63 25.79
N LYS A 325 -1.17 13.24 25.72
CA LYS A 325 -1.67 12.01 26.38
C LYS A 325 -1.12 10.73 25.71
N TYR A 326 -0.65 10.82 24.47
CA TYR A 326 -0.09 9.66 23.78
C TYR A 326 1.30 9.32 24.31
N ILE A 327 1.39 8.30 25.16
CA ILE A 327 2.66 7.75 25.64
C ILE A 327 3.06 6.53 24.78
N PRO A 328 4.20 6.56 24.09
CA PRO A 328 4.74 5.39 23.38
C PRO A 328 5.10 4.27 24.37
N LYS A 329 4.85 3.01 23.99
CA LYS A 329 5.13 1.85 24.87
C LYS A 329 6.59 1.76 25.38
N GLY A 330 7.55 2.32 24.64
CA GLY A 330 8.96 2.35 25.06
C GLY A 330 9.31 3.45 26.07
N ALA A 331 8.45 4.46 26.22
CA ALA A 331 8.63 5.55 27.19
C ALA A 331 8.06 5.19 28.57
N GLN A 332 7.16 4.20 28.65
CA GLN A 332 6.52 3.74 29.90
C GLN A 332 7.45 2.92 30.82
N LYS A 333 8.74 2.78 30.52
CA LYS A 333 9.69 1.94 31.26
C LYS A 333 10.83 2.72 31.95
N LYS A 334 10.66 4.01 32.24
CA LYS A 334 11.72 4.85 32.81
C LYS A 334 11.41 5.44 34.19
N ASP A 335 10.63 4.73 35.00
CA ASP A 335 10.67 4.95 36.44
C ASP A 335 11.50 3.81 37.05
N PRO A 336 12.75 4.06 37.51
CA PRO A 336 13.36 3.14 38.46
C PRO A 336 12.44 3.09 39.70
N PRO A 337 12.21 1.92 40.30
CA PRO A 337 11.55 1.87 41.60
C PRO A 337 12.35 2.77 42.54
N GLY A 338 11.66 3.78 43.07
CA GLY A 338 12.25 4.74 44.00
C GLY A 338 12.86 4.01 45.20
N MET A 339 14.04 4.54 45.57
CA MET A 339 14.79 4.46 46.83
C MET A 339 14.38 3.41 47.87
#